data_AF-A0A4S2M4C3-F1
#
_entry.id   AF-A0A4S2M4C3-F1
#
_cell.length_a   1.000
_cell.length_b   1.000
_cell.length_c   1.000
_cell.angle_alpha   90.00
_cell.angle_beta   90.00
_cell.angle_gamma   90.00
#
_symmetry.space_group_name_H-M   'P 1'
#
loop_
_entity.id
_entity.type
_entity.pdbx_description
1 polymer ?
#
loop_
_entity_poly.entity_id
_entity_poly.type
_entity_poly.pdbx_seq_one_letter_code
_entity_poly.pdbx_strand_id
1 'polypeptide(L)'
;MHHFSKKNPGVLINLPVYRWVANLAGNEKVTLPVPAFNVLNGGKHAGNRLAFQEFMILPVGAKSFAEAVRMGSETYHCLRNIIKTKYGLDACNVGDEGGFAPNISTPHDALDLLVDAISNAGYVGKILIGMDVASSEMYTTAGKYNMNFKDARQDPNQLISGDKLLEIYVSLLGHYPIVSIEDPFDQDDWEHWIKFRSRSKVQIVGDDLLVTNPQRVQKAIELGACNALLLKVNQIGSFSEALEACQMAKRANWKVMVSHRSGETEDSTIADLAVGLNCGQIKTGAPCRSERLAKYNQLLRIEEELGCHAVYAGNVFKQGTLC
;
A
#
# COMPACT_ATOMS: atom_id res chain seq x y z
N MET A 1 -1.23 7.53 32.89
CA MET A 1 -0.08 6.65 33.18
C MET A 1 -0.48 5.69 34.29
N HIS A 2 -0.06 4.43 34.24
CA HIS A 2 -0.50 3.29 35.07
C HIS A 2 -1.76 2.55 34.61
N HIS A 3 -1.61 1.70 33.59
CA HIS A 3 -2.24 0.38 33.52
C HIS A 3 -1.48 -0.56 32.55
N PHE A 4 -0.14 -0.54 32.58
CA PHE A 4 0.61 -1.68 32.06
C PHE A 4 0.55 -2.80 33.10
N SER A 5 -0.30 -3.77 32.83
CA SER A 5 -0.44 -5.02 33.57
C SER A 5 0.94 -5.62 33.89
N LYS A 6 1.12 -6.00 35.16
CA LYS A 6 2.22 -6.85 35.66
C LYS A 6 2.24 -8.18 34.89
N LYS A 7 2.91 -8.24 33.74
CA LYS A 7 3.38 -9.50 33.14
C LYS A 7 4.91 -9.52 33.26
N ASN A 8 5.42 -10.64 33.75
CA ASN A 8 6.81 -10.85 34.16
C ASN A 8 7.85 -10.22 33.21
N PRO A 9 8.70 -9.28 33.67
CA PRO A 9 9.75 -8.69 32.83
C PRO A 9 10.79 -9.72 32.34
N GLY A 10 10.88 -10.90 32.97
CA GLY A 10 11.77 -11.99 32.56
C GLY A 10 11.34 -12.79 31.32
N VAL A 11 10.12 -12.59 30.79
CA VAL A 11 9.58 -13.36 29.63
C VAL A 11 9.86 -12.68 28.29
N LEU A 12 10.38 -11.45 28.28
CA LEU A 12 10.65 -10.69 27.05
C LEU A 12 12.05 -10.95 26.46
N ILE A 13 12.94 -11.60 27.20
CA ILE A 13 14.29 -11.94 26.75
C ILE A 13 14.19 -13.27 25.99
N ASN A 14 14.54 -13.29 24.69
CA ASN A 14 14.45 -14.41 23.73
C ASN A 14 13.14 -14.57 22.94
N LEU A 15 12.29 -13.55 22.83
CA LEU A 15 11.19 -13.58 21.87
C LEU A 15 11.65 -13.11 20.47
N PRO A 16 11.16 -13.73 19.38
CA PRO A 16 11.22 -13.15 18.05
C PRO A 16 10.63 -11.75 18.03
N VAL A 17 11.16 -10.85 17.19
CA VAL A 17 10.76 -9.43 17.17
C VAL A 17 9.25 -9.28 16.94
N TYR A 18 8.67 -9.99 15.97
CA TYR A 18 7.22 -9.96 15.73
C TYR A 18 6.38 -10.38 16.96
N ARG A 19 6.85 -11.31 17.80
CA ARG A 19 6.17 -11.69 19.06
C ARG A 19 6.32 -10.65 20.14
N TRP A 20 7.50 -10.03 20.25
CA TRP A 20 7.70 -8.91 21.15
C TRP A 20 6.77 -7.74 20.81
N VAL A 21 6.66 -7.39 19.51
CA VAL A 21 5.74 -6.36 19.02
C VAL A 21 4.28 -6.75 19.29
N ALA A 22 3.89 -8.00 19.05
CA ALA A 22 2.54 -8.48 19.36
C ALA A 22 2.18 -8.29 20.84
N ASN A 23 3.10 -8.64 21.74
CA ASN A 23 2.90 -8.44 23.17
C ASN A 23 2.74 -6.97 23.55
N LEU A 24 3.53 -6.06 22.96
CA LEU A 24 3.38 -4.62 23.19
C LEU A 24 2.07 -4.07 22.65
N ALA A 25 1.62 -4.57 21.51
CA ALA A 25 0.36 -4.16 20.89
C ALA A 25 -0.88 -4.78 21.54
N GLY A 26 -0.70 -5.78 22.42
CA GLY A 26 -1.80 -6.53 23.04
C GLY A 26 -2.43 -7.58 22.12
N ASN A 27 -1.72 -8.02 21.08
CA ASN A 27 -2.19 -9.00 20.11
C ASN A 27 -1.82 -10.42 20.56
N GLU A 28 -2.81 -11.26 20.86
CA GLU A 28 -2.58 -12.67 21.19
C GLU A 28 -2.28 -13.53 19.94
N LYS A 29 -2.94 -13.19 18.83
CA LYS A 29 -2.77 -13.83 17.52
C LYS A 29 -2.07 -12.87 16.58
N VAL A 30 -1.31 -13.46 15.65
CA VAL A 30 -0.64 -12.73 14.58
C VAL A 30 -1.06 -13.33 13.24
N THR A 31 -1.02 -12.51 12.20
CA THR A 31 -1.43 -12.87 10.85
C THR A 31 -0.37 -12.40 9.87
N LEU A 32 -0.04 -13.22 8.88
CA LEU A 32 0.83 -12.84 7.77
C LEU A 32 0.06 -11.88 6.85
N PRO A 33 0.66 -10.74 6.48
CA PRO A 33 -0.02 -9.72 5.70
C PRO A 33 -0.15 -10.10 4.22
N VAL A 34 -1.18 -9.58 3.55
CA VAL A 34 -1.21 -9.52 2.08
C VAL A 34 -0.13 -8.55 1.61
N PRO A 35 0.83 -8.98 0.77
CA PRO A 35 1.78 -8.06 0.16
C PRO A 35 1.09 -7.27 -0.96
N ALA A 36 1.21 -5.94 -0.90
CA ALA A 36 0.90 -5.04 -1.98
C ALA A 36 2.19 -4.73 -2.76
N PHE A 37 2.39 -5.47 -3.86
CA PHE A 37 3.59 -5.35 -4.67
C PHE A 37 3.45 -4.18 -5.63
N ASN A 38 4.23 -3.11 -5.43
CA ASN A 38 4.32 -2.02 -6.40
C ASN A 38 5.08 -2.50 -7.65
N VAL A 39 4.36 -2.80 -8.73
CA VAL A 39 4.93 -3.46 -9.92
C VAL A 39 5.07 -2.54 -11.13
N LEU A 40 4.42 -1.37 -11.09
CA LEU A 40 4.51 -0.34 -12.13
C LEU A 40 4.49 1.04 -11.49
N ASN A 41 5.46 1.88 -11.88
CA ASN A 41 5.68 3.20 -11.32
C ASN A 41 5.30 4.31 -12.32
N GLY A 42 4.72 5.37 -11.78
CA GLY A 42 4.56 6.69 -12.40
C GLY A 42 4.98 7.78 -11.43
N GLY A 43 4.29 8.93 -11.45
CA GLY A 43 4.50 10.02 -10.50
C GLY A 43 5.96 10.44 -10.41
N LYS A 44 6.45 10.70 -9.19
CA LYS A 44 7.86 11.04 -8.95
C LYS A 44 8.81 9.85 -9.01
N HIS A 45 8.29 8.62 -8.97
CA HIS A 45 9.09 7.39 -8.91
C HIS A 45 9.53 6.86 -10.29
N ALA A 46 9.20 7.58 -11.38
CA ALA A 46 9.50 7.15 -12.75
C ALA A 46 9.77 8.34 -13.68
N GLY A 47 10.52 8.11 -14.77
CA GLY A 47 10.77 9.10 -15.83
C GLY A 47 9.72 9.16 -16.95
N ASN A 48 8.54 8.56 -16.77
CA ASN A 48 7.45 8.52 -17.77
C ASN A 48 6.46 9.69 -17.63
N ARG A 49 5.35 9.69 -18.37
CA ARG A 49 4.31 10.76 -18.28
C ARG A 49 3.18 10.45 -17.29
N LEU A 50 3.10 9.22 -16.81
CA LEU A 50 2.07 8.77 -15.90
C LEU A 50 2.11 9.57 -14.59
N ALA A 51 0.98 10.18 -14.23
CA ALA A 51 0.90 11.05 -13.06
C ALA A 51 0.79 10.28 -11.74
N PHE A 52 0.03 9.19 -11.73
CA PHE A 52 -0.18 8.37 -10.54
C PHE A 52 1.08 7.59 -10.20
N GLN A 53 1.42 7.53 -8.93
CA GLN A 53 2.75 7.11 -8.48
C GLN A 53 2.97 5.60 -8.54
N GLU A 54 1.99 4.81 -8.10
CA GLU A 54 2.17 3.36 -7.97
C GLU A 54 0.93 2.57 -8.39
N PHE A 55 1.20 1.44 -9.03
CA PHE A 55 0.19 0.45 -9.39
C PHE A 55 0.62 -0.90 -8.82
N MET A 56 -0.18 -1.36 -7.86
CA MET A 56 0.14 -2.51 -7.02
C MET A 56 -0.73 -3.71 -7.35
N ILE A 57 -0.16 -4.91 -7.21
CA ILE A 57 -0.91 -6.17 -7.23
C ILE A 57 -0.96 -6.79 -5.83
N LEU A 58 -2.14 -7.29 -5.45
CA LEU A 58 -2.43 -7.85 -4.13
C LEU A 58 -2.96 -9.29 -4.28
N PRO A 59 -2.15 -10.33 -3.97
CA PRO A 59 -2.55 -11.74 -4.06
C PRO A 59 -3.47 -12.19 -2.93
N VAL A 60 -4.66 -11.60 -2.85
CA VAL A 60 -5.67 -11.87 -1.80
C VAL A 60 -6.24 -13.30 -1.84
N GLY A 61 -6.13 -13.98 -2.98
CA GLY A 61 -6.63 -15.33 -3.21
C GLY A 61 -5.66 -16.45 -2.82
N ALA A 62 -4.43 -16.12 -2.42
CA ALA A 62 -3.43 -17.07 -1.93
C ALA A 62 -3.87 -17.71 -0.59
N LYS A 63 -3.33 -18.90 -0.29
CA LYS A 63 -3.58 -19.67 0.94
C LYS A 63 -2.47 -19.51 1.99
N SER A 64 -1.31 -19.05 1.56
CA SER A 64 -0.16 -18.75 2.40
C SER A 64 0.56 -17.51 1.88
N PHE A 65 1.41 -16.92 2.72
CA PHE A 65 2.29 -15.84 2.32
C PHE A 65 3.28 -16.30 1.24
N ALA A 66 3.85 -17.50 1.35
CA ALA A 66 4.69 -18.10 0.33
C ALA A 66 3.98 -18.22 -1.04
N GLU A 67 2.72 -18.65 -1.06
CA GLU A 67 1.93 -18.67 -2.28
C GLU A 67 1.68 -17.25 -2.81
N ALA A 68 1.43 -16.27 -1.93
CA ALA A 68 1.24 -14.87 -2.33
C ALA A 68 2.50 -14.29 -2.98
N VAL A 69 3.69 -14.53 -2.42
CA VAL A 69 4.97 -14.12 -3.02
C VAL A 69 5.19 -14.78 -4.37
N ARG A 70 4.92 -16.09 -4.48
CA ARG A 70 5.01 -16.81 -5.76
C ARG A 70 4.09 -16.18 -6.81
N MET A 71 2.81 -16.01 -6.48
CA MET A 71 1.83 -15.37 -7.37
C MET A 71 2.26 -13.97 -7.82
N GLY A 72 2.69 -13.12 -6.88
CA GLY A 72 3.17 -11.78 -7.18
C GLY A 72 4.41 -11.77 -8.09
N SER A 73 5.38 -12.65 -7.84
CA SER A 73 6.61 -12.76 -8.64
C SER A 73 6.36 -13.28 -10.06
N GLU A 74 5.47 -14.27 -10.22
CA GLU A 74 5.10 -14.79 -11.54
C GLU A 74 4.36 -13.70 -12.35
N THR A 75 3.40 -12.99 -11.74
CA THR A 75 2.72 -11.86 -12.38
C THR A 75 3.69 -10.73 -12.73
N TYR A 76 4.64 -10.40 -11.86
CA TYR A 76 5.67 -9.41 -12.15
C TYR A 76 6.56 -9.80 -13.35
N HIS A 77 6.96 -11.07 -13.48
CA HIS A 77 7.70 -11.54 -14.64
C HIS A 77 6.85 -11.59 -15.92
N CYS A 78 5.56 -11.94 -15.82
CA CYS A 78 4.62 -11.83 -16.95
C CYS A 78 4.48 -10.37 -17.42
N LEU A 79 4.32 -9.43 -16.48
CA LEU A 79 4.27 -7.99 -16.76
C LEU A 79 5.53 -7.52 -17.49
N ARG A 80 6.72 -7.94 -17.02
CA ARG A 80 7.99 -7.65 -17.69
C ARG A 80 7.98 -8.05 -19.16
N ASN A 81 7.49 -9.25 -19.46
CA ASN A 81 7.46 -9.77 -20.83
C ASN A 81 6.48 -8.99 -21.71
N ILE A 82 5.31 -8.63 -21.17
CA ILE A 82 4.34 -7.78 -21.88
C ILE A 82 4.95 -6.41 -22.19
N ILE A 83 5.58 -5.78 -21.19
CA ILE A 83 6.24 -4.49 -21.35
C ILE A 83 7.36 -4.58 -22.38
N LYS A 84 8.22 -5.60 -22.32
CA LYS A 84 9.30 -5.83 -23.28
C LYS A 84 8.77 -5.90 -24.71
N THR A 85 7.68 -6.63 -24.91
CA THR A 85 7.07 -6.80 -26.24
C THR A 85 6.45 -5.52 -26.76
N LYS A 86 5.76 -4.75 -25.90
CA LYS A 86 4.99 -3.56 -26.31
C LYS A 86 5.82 -2.28 -26.40
N TYR A 87 6.81 -2.13 -25.51
CA TYR A 87 7.57 -0.88 -25.33
C TYR A 87 9.10 -1.07 -25.49
N GLY A 88 9.56 -2.30 -25.73
CA GLY A 88 10.98 -2.60 -25.89
C GLY A 88 11.71 -2.94 -24.59
N LEU A 89 12.96 -3.38 -24.72
CA LEU A 89 13.78 -3.83 -23.58
C LEU A 89 14.05 -2.71 -22.57
N ASP A 90 14.26 -1.49 -23.04
CA ASP A 90 14.61 -0.34 -22.18
C ASP A 90 13.47 0.04 -21.23
N ALA A 91 12.21 -0.25 -21.60
CA ALA A 91 11.05 -0.06 -20.76
C ALA A 91 10.96 -1.07 -19.58
N CYS A 92 11.82 -2.10 -19.57
CA CYS A 92 11.89 -3.09 -18.49
C CYS A 92 12.85 -2.69 -17.37
N ASN A 93 13.46 -1.51 -17.45
CA ASN A 93 14.18 -0.94 -16.31
C ASN A 93 13.20 -0.65 -15.17
N VAL A 94 13.72 -0.67 -13.95
CA VAL A 94 12.92 -0.53 -12.73
C VAL A 94 13.20 0.81 -12.05
N GLY A 95 12.17 1.41 -11.44
CA GLY A 95 12.31 2.58 -10.59
C GLY A 95 12.83 2.23 -9.18
N ASP A 96 12.75 3.20 -8.28
CA ASP A 96 13.32 3.11 -6.93
C ASP A 96 12.80 1.91 -6.14
N GLU A 97 11.52 1.58 -6.29
CA GLU A 97 10.84 0.50 -5.57
C GLU A 97 10.77 -0.83 -6.33
N GLY A 98 11.47 -0.92 -7.46
CA GLY A 98 11.55 -2.14 -8.25
C GLY A 98 10.42 -2.34 -9.26
N GLY A 99 9.38 -1.49 -9.28
CA GLY A 99 8.35 -1.51 -10.32
C GLY A 99 8.86 -1.02 -11.68
N PHE A 100 8.26 -1.48 -12.77
CA PHE A 100 8.62 -1.04 -14.13
C PHE A 100 8.14 0.38 -14.41
N ALA A 101 8.83 1.10 -15.29
CA ALA A 101 8.49 2.46 -15.67
C ALA A 101 8.33 2.63 -17.20
N PRO A 102 7.40 1.90 -17.85
CA PRO A 102 7.19 2.05 -19.29
C PRO A 102 6.70 3.46 -19.62
N ASN A 103 6.90 3.88 -20.88
CA ASN A 103 6.45 5.18 -21.37
C ASN A 103 4.93 5.18 -21.63
N ILE A 104 4.15 5.16 -20.55
CA ILE A 104 2.69 5.27 -20.56
C ILE A 104 2.25 6.61 -19.96
N SER A 105 1.03 7.04 -20.28
CA SER A 105 0.55 8.38 -19.94
C SER A 105 -0.73 8.36 -19.11
N THR A 106 -1.56 7.32 -19.19
CA THR A 106 -2.85 7.29 -18.49
C THR A 106 -2.92 6.16 -17.46
N PRO A 107 -3.73 6.31 -16.39
CA PRO A 107 -3.99 5.21 -15.45
C PRO A 107 -4.60 3.97 -16.14
N HIS A 108 -5.41 4.16 -17.19
CA HIS A 108 -5.94 3.06 -18.00
C HIS A 108 -4.82 2.24 -18.64
N ASP A 109 -3.82 2.88 -19.24
CA ASP A 109 -2.67 2.15 -19.83
C ASP A 109 -1.97 1.26 -18.80
N ALA A 110 -1.80 1.75 -17.57
CA ALA A 110 -1.17 1.01 -16.49
C ALA A 110 -2.02 -0.17 -16.02
N LEU A 111 -3.32 0.08 -15.82
CA LEU A 111 -4.26 -0.92 -15.33
C LEU A 111 -4.53 -2.02 -16.35
N ASP A 112 -4.59 -1.69 -17.64
CA ASP A 112 -4.71 -2.68 -18.73
C ASP A 112 -3.50 -3.62 -18.74
N LEU A 113 -2.28 -3.09 -18.58
CA LEU A 113 -1.07 -3.91 -18.47
C LEU A 113 -1.11 -4.86 -17.26
N LEU A 114 -1.64 -4.39 -16.12
CA LEU A 114 -1.78 -5.24 -14.93
C LEU A 114 -2.84 -6.32 -15.13
N VAL A 115 -3.98 -6.00 -15.73
CA VAL A 115 -5.03 -6.98 -16.05
C VAL A 115 -4.48 -8.05 -16.99
N ASP A 116 -3.77 -7.66 -18.05
CA ASP A 116 -3.12 -8.60 -18.97
C ASP A 116 -2.08 -9.48 -18.27
N ALA A 117 -1.25 -8.90 -17.39
CA ALA A 117 -0.25 -9.65 -16.64
C ALA A 117 -0.87 -10.65 -15.66
N ILE A 118 -1.92 -10.25 -14.93
CA ILE A 118 -2.67 -11.11 -14.01
C ILE A 118 -3.34 -12.26 -14.79
N SER A 119 -3.92 -11.96 -15.95
CA SER A 119 -4.54 -12.93 -16.84
C SER A 119 -3.52 -13.95 -17.35
N ASN A 120 -2.40 -13.47 -17.92
CA ASN A 120 -1.35 -14.32 -18.46
C ASN A 120 -0.64 -15.18 -17.41
N ALA A 121 -0.61 -14.72 -16.15
CA ALA A 121 -0.09 -15.51 -15.03
C ALA A 121 -1.12 -16.51 -14.46
N GLY A 122 -2.37 -16.50 -14.93
CA GLY A 122 -3.42 -17.43 -14.49
C GLY A 122 -4.05 -17.08 -13.13
N TYR A 123 -4.02 -15.82 -12.73
CA TYR A 123 -4.44 -15.37 -11.38
C TYR A 123 -5.67 -14.44 -11.34
N VAL A 124 -6.46 -14.44 -12.41
CA VAL A 124 -7.74 -13.69 -12.46
C VAL A 124 -8.62 -14.06 -11.26
N GLY A 125 -9.13 -13.04 -10.56
CA GLY A 125 -9.96 -13.20 -9.36
C GLY A 125 -9.19 -13.59 -8.08
N LYS A 126 -7.89 -13.91 -8.18
CA LYS A 126 -7.01 -14.19 -7.03
C LYS A 126 -6.06 -13.04 -6.71
N ILE A 127 -5.68 -12.25 -7.72
CA ILE A 127 -4.94 -11.00 -7.56
C ILE A 127 -5.89 -9.84 -7.84
N LEU A 128 -5.90 -8.85 -6.93
CA LEU A 128 -6.61 -7.59 -7.08
C LEU A 128 -5.61 -6.44 -7.19
N ILE A 129 -6.09 -5.24 -7.51
CA ILE A 129 -5.24 -4.07 -7.76
C ILE A 129 -5.37 -3.05 -6.63
N GLY A 130 -4.25 -2.44 -6.26
CA GLY A 130 -4.17 -1.26 -5.42
C GLY A 130 -3.44 -0.14 -6.16
N MET A 131 -3.67 1.10 -5.76
CA MET A 131 -3.01 2.26 -6.36
C MET A 131 -2.58 3.22 -5.27
N ASP A 132 -1.40 3.81 -5.43
CA ASP A 132 -1.02 5.04 -4.74
C ASP A 132 -0.95 6.17 -5.76
N VAL A 133 -1.81 7.16 -5.57
CA VAL A 133 -1.90 8.29 -6.48
C VAL A 133 -0.86 9.35 -6.13
N ALA A 134 -0.54 9.52 -4.85
CA ALA A 134 0.26 10.63 -4.31
C ALA A 134 -0.21 12.00 -4.84
N SER A 135 -1.53 12.27 -4.75
CA SER A 135 -2.15 13.44 -5.39
C SER A 135 -1.61 14.79 -4.94
N SER A 136 -1.03 14.88 -3.74
CA SER A 136 -0.32 16.09 -3.27
C SER A 136 0.76 16.54 -4.26
N GLU A 137 1.37 15.62 -5.01
CA GLU A 137 2.40 15.94 -6.01
C GLU A 137 1.85 16.52 -7.32
N MET A 138 0.55 16.32 -7.55
CA MET A 138 -0.18 16.93 -8.66
C MET A 138 -0.89 18.21 -8.23
N TYR A 139 -1.01 18.47 -6.92
CA TYR A 139 -1.77 19.59 -6.41
C TYR A 139 -1.03 20.91 -6.63
N THR A 140 -1.77 21.92 -7.07
CA THR A 140 -1.22 23.22 -7.46
C THR A 140 -1.69 24.30 -6.49
N THR A 141 -0.96 25.41 -6.44
CA THR A 141 -1.34 26.60 -5.66
C THR A 141 -2.69 27.21 -6.08
N ALA A 142 -3.23 26.81 -7.24
CA ALA A 142 -4.55 27.19 -7.73
C ALA A 142 -5.70 26.35 -7.14
N GLY A 143 -5.43 25.41 -6.23
CA GLY A 143 -6.44 24.52 -5.66
C GLY A 143 -6.95 23.46 -6.63
N LYS A 144 -6.12 23.07 -7.60
CA LYS A 144 -6.43 22.12 -8.67
C LYS A 144 -5.31 21.13 -8.88
N TYR A 145 -5.58 20.04 -9.61
CA TYR A 145 -4.63 18.97 -9.87
C TYR A 145 -4.09 19.02 -11.31
N ASN A 146 -2.78 18.86 -11.46
CA ASN A 146 -2.09 18.76 -12.74
C ASN A 146 -1.72 17.30 -13.05
N MET A 147 -2.53 16.64 -13.88
CA MET A 147 -2.27 15.28 -14.37
C MET A 147 -1.07 15.19 -15.33
N ASN A 148 -0.47 16.31 -15.72
CA ASN A 148 0.71 16.39 -16.58
C ASN A 148 1.86 17.14 -15.88
N PHE A 149 1.93 17.10 -14.54
CA PHE A 149 2.91 17.88 -13.76
C PHE A 149 4.38 17.65 -14.14
N LYS A 150 4.67 16.53 -14.81
CA LYS A 150 6.00 16.13 -15.28
C LYS A 150 6.38 16.73 -16.64
N ASP A 151 5.44 17.32 -17.39
CA ASP A 151 5.76 18.03 -18.64
C ASP A 151 6.42 19.38 -18.31
N ALA A 152 7.53 19.71 -18.98
CA ALA A 152 8.17 21.02 -18.81
C ALA A 152 7.23 22.18 -19.21
N ARG A 153 6.25 21.91 -20.08
CA ARG A 153 5.24 22.87 -20.51
C ARG A 153 4.01 22.74 -19.62
N GLN A 154 3.96 23.59 -18.61
CA GLN A 154 2.81 23.71 -17.71
C GLN A 154 1.72 24.55 -18.39
N ASP A 155 0.55 23.95 -18.65
CA ASP A 155 -0.63 24.62 -19.21
C ASP A 155 -1.72 24.73 -18.15
N PRO A 156 -2.01 25.94 -17.63
CA PRO A 156 -3.07 26.14 -16.63
C PRO A 156 -4.47 25.68 -17.06
N ASN A 157 -4.73 25.55 -18.37
CA ASN A 157 -6.02 25.07 -18.88
C ASN A 157 -6.19 23.56 -18.76
N GLN A 158 -5.11 22.81 -18.48
CA GLN A 158 -5.14 21.36 -18.28
C GLN A 158 -5.33 20.97 -16.81
N LEU A 159 -5.39 21.95 -15.90
CA LEU A 159 -5.65 21.70 -14.49
C LEU A 159 -7.09 21.22 -14.28
N ILE A 160 -7.25 20.11 -13.57
CA ILE A 160 -8.56 19.53 -13.27
C ILE A 160 -8.95 19.82 -11.82
N SER A 161 -10.25 19.95 -11.55
CA SER A 161 -10.75 20.06 -10.18
C SER A 161 -10.65 18.72 -9.44
N GLY A 162 -10.70 18.75 -8.11
CA GLY A 162 -10.84 17.52 -7.31
C GLY A 162 -12.10 16.73 -7.70
N ASP A 163 -13.20 17.40 -8.02
CA ASP A 163 -14.41 16.74 -8.55
C ASP A 163 -14.16 15.97 -9.86
N LYS A 164 -13.39 16.54 -10.78
CA LYS A 164 -13.06 15.84 -12.02
C LYS A 164 -12.13 14.64 -11.75
N LEU A 165 -11.19 14.78 -10.82
CA LEU A 165 -10.30 13.70 -10.39
C LEU A 165 -11.08 12.57 -9.69
N LEU A 166 -12.07 12.92 -8.86
CA LEU A 166 -12.99 11.98 -8.24
C LEU A 166 -13.75 11.16 -9.29
N GLU A 167 -14.29 11.80 -10.34
CA GLU A 167 -14.98 11.07 -11.42
C GLU A 167 -14.03 10.13 -12.18
N ILE A 168 -12.75 10.48 -12.31
CA ILE A 168 -11.74 9.55 -12.85
C ILE A 168 -11.65 8.32 -11.95
N TYR A 169 -11.53 8.46 -10.62
CA TYR A 169 -11.48 7.31 -9.72
C TYR A 169 -12.74 6.45 -9.79
N VAL A 170 -13.93 7.06 -9.77
CA VAL A 170 -15.20 6.32 -9.87
C VAL A 170 -15.27 5.54 -11.17
N SER A 171 -14.82 6.13 -12.29
CA SER A 171 -14.70 5.43 -13.56
C SER A 171 -13.74 4.24 -13.46
N LEU A 172 -12.52 4.43 -12.93
CA LEU A 172 -11.54 3.35 -12.80
C LEU A 172 -12.07 2.19 -11.94
N LEU A 173 -12.71 2.50 -10.80
CA LEU A 173 -13.33 1.49 -9.93
C LEU A 173 -14.43 0.68 -10.62
N GLY A 174 -15.10 1.24 -11.62
CA GLY A 174 -16.12 0.55 -12.42
C GLY A 174 -15.55 -0.40 -13.49
N HIS A 175 -14.29 -0.21 -13.91
CA HIS A 175 -13.67 -0.95 -15.01
C HIS A 175 -12.63 -1.98 -14.55
N TYR A 176 -12.01 -1.78 -13.39
CA TYR A 176 -10.86 -2.57 -12.93
C TYR A 176 -11.10 -3.17 -11.54
N PRO A 177 -10.45 -4.30 -11.20
CA PRO A 177 -10.56 -4.95 -9.88
C PRO A 177 -9.75 -4.21 -8.80
N ILE A 178 -9.94 -2.90 -8.69
CA ILE A 178 -9.26 -2.04 -7.72
C ILE A 178 -9.97 -2.16 -6.37
N VAL A 179 -9.19 -2.45 -5.33
CA VAL A 179 -9.68 -2.61 -3.95
C VAL A 179 -9.08 -1.64 -2.96
N SER A 180 -8.03 -0.92 -3.35
CA SER A 180 -7.36 0.07 -2.50
C SER A 180 -6.87 1.26 -3.33
N ILE A 181 -7.15 2.48 -2.86
CA ILE A 181 -6.60 3.72 -3.40
C ILE A 181 -5.99 4.52 -2.24
N GLU A 182 -4.71 4.82 -2.35
CA GLU A 182 -3.91 5.63 -1.43
C GLU A 182 -3.77 7.06 -1.98
N ASP A 183 -3.87 8.04 -1.09
CA ASP A 183 -3.76 9.48 -1.36
C ASP A 183 -4.45 9.98 -2.64
N PRO A 184 -5.77 9.75 -2.80
CA PRO A 184 -6.54 10.21 -3.95
C PRO A 184 -6.60 11.74 -4.07
N PHE A 185 -6.40 12.49 -2.99
CA PHE A 185 -6.41 13.95 -3.02
C PHE A 185 -5.24 14.49 -2.21
N ASP A 186 -4.95 15.78 -2.38
CA ASP A 186 -3.95 16.49 -1.60
C ASP A 186 -4.18 16.28 -0.09
N GLN A 187 -3.08 16.29 0.66
CA GLN A 187 -3.06 16.07 2.10
C GLN A 187 -4.00 17.01 2.88
N ASP A 188 -4.31 18.20 2.38
CA ASP A 188 -5.18 19.16 3.06
C ASP A 188 -6.51 19.40 2.33
N ASP A 189 -6.80 18.68 1.24
CA ASP A 189 -8.08 18.71 0.51
C ASP A 189 -9.16 17.82 1.17
N TRP A 190 -9.43 18.07 2.44
CA TRP A 190 -10.35 17.29 3.28
C TRP A 190 -11.75 17.13 2.66
N GLU A 191 -12.22 18.13 1.91
CA GLU A 191 -13.52 18.10 1.23
C GLU A 191 -13.62 16.93 0.24
N HIS A 192 -12.64 16.80 -0.66
CA HIS A 192 -12.68 15.75 -1.67
C HIS A 192 -12.39 14.36 -1.10
N TRP A 193 -11.57 14.25 -0.06
CA TRP A 193 -11.41 13.01 0.70
C TRP A 193 -12.75 12.49 1.24
N ILE A 194 -13.50 13.33 1.96
CA ILE A 194 -14.81 12.99 2.52
C ILE A 194 -15.81 12.64 1.40
N LYS A 195 -15.83 13.46 0.34
CA LYS A 195 -16.73 13.27 -0.81
C LYS A 195 -16.47 11.92 -1.48
N PHE A 196 -15.21 11.56 -1.73
CA PHE A 196 -14.86 10.28 -2.33
C PHE A 196 -15.13 9.11 -1.39
N ARG A 197 -14.83 9.26 -0.08
CA ARG A 197 -15.13 8.23 0.92
C ARG A 197 -16.61 7.91 1.00
N SER A 198 -17.49 8.91 0.84
CA SER A 198 -18.94 8.70 0.81
C SER A 198 -19.44 7.96 -0.44
N ARG A 199 -18.71 8.02 -1.55
CA ARG A 199 -19.09 7.43 -2.86
C ARG A 199 -18.45 6.08 -3.14
N SER A 200 -17.41 5.70 -2.41
CA SER A 200 -16.68 4.45 -2.63
C SER A 200 -16.81 3.49 -1.44
N LYS A 201 -16.70 2.20 -1.71
CA LYS A 201 -16.64 1.14 -0.68
C LYS A 201 -15.26 0.48 -0.59
N VAL A 202 -14.33 0.87 -1.46
CA VAL A 202 -12.97 0.33 -1.46
C VAL A 202 -12.19 0.82 -0.25
N GLN A 203 -11.01 0.25 -0.03
CA GLN A 203 -10.06 0.80 0.91
C GLN A 203 -9.54 2.14 0.40
N ILE A 204 -9.63 3.19 1.20
CA ILE A 204 -9.06 4.51 0.96
C ILE A 204 -8.00 4.72 2.03
N VAL A 205 -6.74 4.72 1.62
CA VAL A 205 -5.59 4.77 2.51
C VAL A 205 -5.11 6.22 2.61
N GLY A 206 -4.93 6.72 3.82
CA GLY A 206 -4.23 7.98 4.06
C GLY A 206 -2.75 7.75 4.34
N ASP A 207 -1.88 8.34 3.53
CA ASP A 207 -0.44 8.44 3.73
C ASP A 207 -0.04 9.88 4.08
N ASP A 208 0.14 10.77 3.10
CA ASP A 208 0.45 12.19 3.35
C ASP A 208 -0.69 12.90 4.09
N LEU A 209 -1.93 12.46 3.88
CA LEU A 209 -3.08 12.93 4.67
C LEU A 209 -2.85 12.72 6.18
N LEU A 210 -2.21 11.62 6.58
CA LEU A 210 -2.14 11.19 7.97
C LEU A 210 -0.74 11.32 8.57
N VAL A 211 0.31 11.19 7.76
CA VAL A 211 1.74 11.17 8.12
C VAL A 211 2.03 10.36 9.39
N THR A 212 1.31 9.26 9.58
CA THR A 212 1.36 8.43 10.80
C THR A 212 1.18 9.25 12.10
N ASN A 213 0.55 10.42 12.04
CA ASN A 213 0.38 11.35 13.15
C ASN A 213 -0.98 11.18 13.84
N PRO A 214 -1.02 10.84 15.15
CA PRO A 214 -2.26 10.65 15.90
C PRO A 214 -3.30 11.78 15.77
N GLN A 215 -2.87 13.04 15.69
CA GLN A 215 -3.80 14.17 15.57
C GLN A 215 -4.50 14.20 14.20
N ARG A 216 -3.76 13.93 13.11
CA ARG A 216 -4.33 13.86 11.76
C ARG A 216 -5.19 12.61 11.59
N VAL A 217 -4.79 11.48 12.19
CA VAL A 217 -5.60 10.26 12.26
C VAL A 217 -6.93 10.53 12.98
N GLN A 218 -6.91 11.17 14.15
CA GLN A 218 -8.11 11.53 14.89
C GLN A 218 -9.06 12.41 14.06
N LYS A 219 -8.53 13.46 13.44
CA LYS A 219 -9.31 14.34 12.56
C LYS A 219 -9.93 13.58 11.39
N ALA A 220 -9.16 12.70 10.73
CA ALA A 220 -9.65 11.92 9.60
C ALA A 220 -10.74 10.90 9.99
N ILE A 221 -10.66 10.34 11.20
CA ILE A 221 -11.72 9.50 11.78
C ILE A 221 -12.99 10.32 12.01
N GLU A 222 -12.88 11.48 12.64
CA GLU A 222 -14.03 12.36 12.95
C GLU A 222 -14.75 12.85 11.70
N LEU A 223 -13.99 13.18 10.66
CA LEU A 223 -14.53 13.66 9.38
C LEU A 223 -15.01 12.53 8.46
N GLY A 224 -14.62 11.28 8.74
CA GLY A 224 -14.86 10.16 7.83
C GLY A 224 -14.13 10.33 6.49
N ALA A 225 -12.89 10.82 6.51
CA ALA A 225 -12.12 11.17 5.32
C ALA A 225 -11.52 9.95 4.59
N CYS A 226 -11.11 8.91 5.34
CA CYS A 226 -10.57 7.67 4.78
C CYS A 226 -10.98 6.46 5.64
N ASN A 227 -10.49 5.26 5.35
CA ASN A 227 -10.80 4.05 6.13
C ASN A 227 -9.60 3.09 6.29
N ALA A 228 -8.40 3.59 5.98
CA ALA A 228 -7.16 2.88 6.21
C ALA A 228 -6.00 3.86 6.46
N LEU A 229 -5.06 3.41 7.30
CA LEU A 229 -3.83 4.12 7.62
C LEU A 229 -2.66 3.45 6.88
N LEU A 230 -1.87 4.23 6.14
CA LEU A 230 -0.52 3.82 5.78
C LEU A 230 0.41 4.11 6.95
N LEU A 231 1.01 3.07 7.52
CA LEU A 231 1.85 3.19 8.71
C LEU A 231 3.33 3.22 8.31
N LYS A 232 3.95 4.40 8.39
CA LYS A 232 5.39 4.62 8.19
C LYS A 232 6.00 5.14 9.47
N VAL A 233 6.72 4.28 10.19
CA VAL A 233 7.29 4.59 11.52
C VAL A 233 8.16 5.86 11.50
N ASN A 234 8.91 6.09 10.42
CA ASN A 234 9.80 7.24 10.33
C ASN A 234 9.08 8.58 10.01
N GLN A 235 7.79 8.58 9.67
CA GLN A 235 7.02 9.83 9.56
C GLN A 235 6.73 10.44 10.95
N ILE A 236 6.52 9.58 11.96
CA ILE A 236 6.24 10.03 13.33
C ILE A 236 7.48 10.01 14.23
N GLY A 237 8.47 9.17 13.91
CA GLY A 237 9.81 9.21 14.51
C GLY A 237 10.02 8.28 15.70
N SER A 238 8.97 7.66 16.24
CA SER A 238 9.10 6.63 17.28
C SER A 238 8.14 5.46 17.08
N PHE A 239 8.56 4.28 17.55
CA PHE A 239 7.71 3.09 17.52
C PHE A 239 6.47 3.24 18.41
N SER A 240 6.59 3.87 19.58
CA SER A 240 5.46 4.07 20.50
C SER A 240 4.34 4.91 19.89
N GLU A 241 4.70 5.99 19.18
CA GLU A 241 3.70 6.84 18.51
C GLU A 241 3.12 6.15 17.27
N ALA A 242 3.92 5.38 16.52
CA ALA A 242 3.42 4.56 15.42
C ALA A 242 2.42 3.49 15.92
N LEU A 243 2.71 2.87 17.08
CA LEU A 243 1.79 1.94 17.73
C LEU A 243 0.49 2.63 18.16
N GLU A 244 0.57 3.84 18.71
CA GLU A 244 -0.63 4.63 19.06
C GLU A 244 -1.50 4.90 17.82
N ALA A 245 -0.91 5.41 16.73
CA ALA A 245 -1.63 5.66 15.47
C ALA A 245 -2.25 4.38 14.91
N CYS A 246 -1.52 3.26 14.93
CA CYS A 246 -2.03 1.95 14.52
C CYS A 246 -3.24 1.52 15.37
N GLN A 247 -3.16 1.64 16.70
CA GLN A 247 -4.24 1.28 17.59
C GLN A 247 -5.46 2.21 17.45
N MET A 248 -5.25 3.51 17.18
CA MET A 248 -6.35 4.45 16.89
C MET A 248 -7.11 4.04 15.63
N ALA A 249 -6.39 3.75 14.55
CA ALA A 249 -6.98 3.27 13.31
C ALA A 249 -7.78 1.97 13.54
N LYS A 250 -7.19 0.99 14.24
CA LYS A 250 -7.86 -0.27 14.56
C LYS A 250 -9.12 -0.10 15.39
N ARG A 251 -9.10 0.76 16.43
CA ARG A 251 -10.30 1.08 17.23
C ARG A 251 -11.41 1.73 16.42
N ALA A 252 -11.07 2.45 15.36
CA ALA A 252 -12.02 3.01 14.40
C ALA A 252 -12.46 2.01 13.31
N ASN A 253 -12.10 0.72 13.44
CA ASN A 253 -12.31 -0.33 12.44
C ASN A 253 -11.67 -0.02 11.07
N TRP A 254 -10.59 0.75 11.07
CA TRP A 254 -9.80 0.98 9.87
C TRP A 254 -8.81 -0.15 9.66
N LYS A 255 -8.47 -0.36 8.39
CA LYS A 255 -7.35 -1.22 8.03
C LYS A 255 -6.03 -0.47 8.24
N VAL A 256 -4.96 -1.20 8.46
CA VAL A 256 -3.62 -0.62 8.56
C VAL A 256 -2.73 -1.34 7.56
N MET A 257 -2.05 -0.59 6.72
CA MET A 257 -1.04 -1.12 5.80
C MET A 257 0.31 -0.63 6.27
N VAL A 258 1.14 -1.53 6.78
CA VAL A 258 2.53 -1.18 7.12
C VAL A 258 3.27 -0.90 5.83
N SER A 259 4.06 0.17 5.80
CA SER A 259 4.70 0.62 4.57
C SER A 259 6.19 0.88 4.74
N HIS A 260 6.92 0.56 3.68
CA HIS A 260 8.30 0.97 3.47
C HIS A 260 8.42 2.47 3.14
N ARG A 261 9.63 2.89 2.77
CA ARG A 261 9.89 4.16 2.07
C ARG A 261 10.51 3.89 0.71
N SER A 262 10.39 4.85 -0.21
CA SER A 262 11.05 4.77 -1.52
C SER A 262 12.58 4.64 -1.39
N GLY A 263 13.20 5.35 -0.45
CA GLY A 263 14.56 5.07 0.02
C GLY A 263 14.55 4.06 1.18
N GLU A 264 14.84 2.79 0.88
CA GLU A 264 14.93 1.71 1.89
C GLU A 264 16.36 1.18 2.05
N THR A 265 16.52 0.36 3.08
CA THR A 265 17.73 -0.35 3.48
C THR A 265 17.48 -1.86 3.53
N GLU A 266 18.49 -2.63 3.89
CA GLU A 266 18.42 -4.07 4.15
C GLU A 266 17.65 -4.43 5.44
N ASP A 267 17.37 -3.45 6.31
CA ASP A 267 16.62 -3.65 7.55
C ASP A 267 15.25 -4.29 7.26
N SER A 268 14.82 -5.29 8.03
CA SER A 268 13.55 -5.98 7.78
C SER A 268 12.49 -5.76 8.86
N THR A 269 12.69 -4.78 9.75
CA THR A 269 11.87 -4.52 10.93
C THR A 269 10.38 -4.37 10.57
N ILE A 270 10.05 -3.71 9.46
CA ILE A 270 8.64 -3.53 9.06
C ILE A 270 7.91 -4.85 8.71
N ALA A 271 8.63 -5.93 8.38
CA ALA A 271 8.04 -7.26 8.24
C ALA A 271 7.54 -7.77 9.60
N ASP A 272 8.40 -7.71 10.62
CA ASP A 272 8.05 -8.06 11.99
C ASP A 272 6.95 -7.15 12.55
N LEU A 273 6.96 -5.85 12.21
CA LEU A 273 5.89 -4.93 12.60
C LEU A 273 4.55 -5.31 11.97
N ALA A 274 4.50 -5.62 10.68
CA ALA A 274 3.26 -5.97 9.99
C ALA A 274 2.58 -7.21 10.61
N VAL A 275 3.38 -8.20 11.00
CA VAL A 275 2.92 -9.42 11.68
C VAL A 275 2.55 -9.14 13.13
N GLY A 276 3.45 -8.54 13.89
CA GLY A 276 3.26 -8.30 15.33
C GLY A 276 2.11 -7.34 15.62
N LEU A 277 1.96 -6.28 14.82
CA LEU A 277 0.83 -5.37 14.90
C LEU A 277 -0.47 -5.98 14.36
N ASN A 278 -0.42 -7.14 13.72
CA ASN A 278 -1.56 -7.83 13.11
C ASN A 278 -2.30 -6.94 12.11
N CYS A 279 -1.57 -6.29 11.20
CA CYS A 279 -2.12 -5.30 10.25
C CYS A 279 -2.82 -5.95 9.06
N GLY A 280 -2.45 -7.18 8.72
CA GLY A 280 -3.04 -7.95 7.62
C GLY A 280 -2.64 -7.47 6.22
N GLN A 281 -1.89 -6.36 6.08
CA GLN A 281 -1.41 -5.81 4.81
C GLN A 281 -0.03 -5.18 4.98
N ILE A 282 0.80 -5.28 3.94
CA ILE A 282 2.11 -4.63 3.87
C ILE A 282 2.40 -4.15 2.44
N LYS A 283 2.88 -2.92 2.30
CA LYS A 283 3.41 -2.35 1.04
C LYS A 283 4.92 -2.18 1.21
N THR A 284 5.70 -3.03 0.56
CA THR A 284 7.17 -2.98 0.68
C THR A 284 7.91 -3.14 -0.65
N GLY A 285 7.29 -2.67 -1.74
CA GLY A 285 7.87 -2.59 -3.09
C GLY A 285 7.59 -3.79 -3.98
N ALA A 286 8.18 -3.81 -5.18
CA ALA A 286 8.09 -4.95 -6.10
C ALA A 286 8.75 -6.22 -5.51
N PRO A 287 8.48 -7.41 -6.06
CA PRO A 287 9.32 -8.59 -5.85
C PRO A 287 10.66 -8.47 -6.62
N CYS A 288 11.33 -7.32 -6.48
CA CYS A 288 12.58 -6.94 -7.13
C CYS A 288 13.33 -5.97 -6.22
N ARG A 289 14.67 -5.97 -6.29
CA ARG A 289 15.61 -5.22 -5.44
C ARG A 289 15.64 -5.66 -3.97
N SER A 290 16.82 -5.85 -3.42
CA SER A 290 17.01 -6.61 -2.17
C SER A 290 16.56 -5.87 -0.91
N GLU A 291 16.52 -4.54 -0.93
CA GLU A 291 15.93 -3.74 0.14
C GLU A 291 14.41 -3.97 0.27
N ARG A 292 13.76 -4.45 -0.80
CA ARG A 292 12.35 -4.89 -0.81
C ARG A 292 12.24 -6.36 -0.40
N LEU A 293 13.03 -7.20 -1.07
CA LEU A 293 13.05 -8.64 -0.84
C LEU A 293 13.49 -9.01 0.57
N ALA A 294 14.29 -8.19 1.26
CA ALA A 294 14.66 -8.41 2.65
C ALA A 294 13.43 -8.57 3.56
N LYS A 295 12.40 -7.75 3.35
CA LYS A 295 11.15 -7.79 4.11
C LYS A 295 10.28 -8.98 3.71
N TYR A 296 10.13 -9.22 2.40
CA TYR A 296 9.38 -10.38 1.92
C TYR A 296 10.01 -11.70 2.36
N ASN A 297 11.33 -11.81 2.30
CA ASN A 297 12.07 -12.98 2.78
C ASN A 297 11.96 -13.13 4.30
N GLN A 298 11.94 -12.03 5.05
CA GLN A 298 11.68 -12.10 6.48
C GLN A 298 10.28 -12.61 6.80
N LEU A 299 9.27 -12.17 6.05
CA LEU A 299 7.90 -12.69 6.17
C LEU A 299 7.79 -14.18 5.82
N LEU A 300 8.55 -14.67 4.83
CA LEU A 300 8.65 -16.11 4.54
C LEU A 300 9.24 -16.88 5.73
N ARG A 301 10.29 -16.36 6.37
CA ARG A 301 10.88 -16.98 7.57
C ARG A 301 9.91 -16.99 8.75
N ILE A 302 9.20 -15.87 8.97
CA ILE A 302 8.19 -15.79 10.02
C ILE A 302 7.05 -16.78 9.76
N GLU A 303 6.60 -16.93 8.51
CA GLU A 303 5.61 -17.93 8.14
C GLU A 303 6.10 -19.36 8.45
N GLU A 304 7.33 -19.70 8.08
CA GLU A 304 7.95 -20.99 8.39
C GLU A 304 8.03 -21.24 9.91
N GLU A 305 8.47 -20.23 10.68
CA GLU A 305 8.58 -20.30 12.14
C GLU A 305 7.23 -20.52 12.83
N LEU A 306 6.17 -19.88 12.32
CA LEU A 306 4.81 -20.06 12.82
C LEU A 306 4.23 -21.44 12.49
N GLY A 307 4.70 -22.09 11.42
CA GLY A 307 4.31 -23.43 11.01
C GLY A 307 2.80 -23.57 10.86
N CYS A 308 2.20 -24.55 11.53
CA CYS A 308 0.75 -24.78 11.49
C CYS A 308 -0.11 -23.67 12.13
N HIS A 309 0.52 -22.72 12.84
CA HIS A 309 -0.16 -21.54 13.41
C HIS A 309 -0.14 -20.34 12.46
N ALA A 310 0.56 -20.43 11.33
CA ALA A 310 0.59 -19.36 10.34
C ALA A 310 -0.80 -19.19 9.72
N VAL A 311 -1.33 -17.96 9.80
CA VAL A 311 -2.57 -17.57 9.14
C VAL A 311 -2.24 -16.45 8.18
N TYR A 312 -2.54 -16.64 6.90
CA TYR A 312 -2.47 -15.58 5.90
C TYR A 312 -3.76 -14.78 5.89
N ALA A 313 -3.65 -13.44 5.88
CA ALA A 313 -4.80 -12.55 5.96
C ALA A 313 -5.77 -12.72 4.78
N GLY A 314 -5.27 -13.11 3.60
CA GLY A 314 -6.09 -13.42 2.44
C GLY A 314 -6.95 -12.23 2.00
N ASN A 315 -8.23 -12.48 1.72
CA ASN A 315 -9.12 -11.43 1.25
C ASN A 315 -9.67 -10.57 2.41
N VAL A 316 -8.85 -9.62 2.84
CA VAL A 316 -9.18 -8.58 3.82
C VAL A 316 -10.27 -7.59 3.34
N PHE A 317 -10.66 -7.65 2.06
CA PHE A 317 -11.66 -6.76 1.48
C PHE A 317 -13.09 -7.35 1.48
N LYS A 318 -13.25 -8.65 1.82
CA LYS A 318 -14.58 -9.25 1.98
C LYS A 318 -15.27 -8.71 3.24
N GLN A 319 -16.58 -8.45 3.14
CA GLN A 319 -17.41 -8.09 4.28
C GLN A 319 -17.40 -9.22 5.33
N GLY A 320 -17.23 -8.87 6.60
CA GLY A 320 -17.22 -9.81 7.73
C GLY A 320 -15.82 -10.29 8.17
N THR A 321 -14.75 -9.92 7.47
CA THR A 321 -13.38 -10.14 7.93
C THR A 321 -13.00 -9.04 8.94
N LEU A 322 -13.17 -9.30 10.23
CA LEU A 322 -12.69 -8.41 11.29
C LEU A 322 -11.15 -8.45 11.35
N CYS A 323 -10.51 -7.28 11.46
CA CYS A 323 -9.11 -7.15 11.87
C CYS A 323 -8.96 -7.39 13.38
#